data_AF-R7W5H2-F1
#
_entry.id   AF-R7W5H2-F1
#
_cell.length_a   1.000
_cell.length_b   1.000
_cell.length_c   1.000
_cell.angle_alpha   90.00
_cell.angle_beta   90.00
_cell.angle_gamma   90.00
#
_symmetry.space_group_name_H-M   'P 1'
#
loop_
_entity.id
_entity.type
_entity.pdbx_description
1 polymer ?
#
loop_
_entity_poly.entity_id
_entity_poly.type
_entity_poly.pdbx_seq_one_letter_code
_entity_poly.pdbx_strand_id
1 'polypeptide(L)'
;MAASGSDVNASYNIKHLLKSDALYKYILDTTVFPREPECMRDLRLLTDNHQRNTIEVGVFTGYSLLATALVLPEDGKVVAIDVNRKDFELGLPFIQKAGVAHKVDFREGKALDHLDELLAADPLAQMSPSQATDTSTAAQVKIG
;
A
#
# COMPACT_ATOMS: atom_id res chain seq x y z
N MET A 1 -13.77 -24.52 -18.44
CA MET A 1 -14.14 -23.13 -18.08
C MET A 1 -12.86 -22.33 -18.03
N ALA A 2 -12.60 -21.54 -19.07
CA ALA A 2 -11.44 -20.68 -19.16
C ALA A 2 -11.67 -19.47 -18.23
N ALA A 3 -10.77 -19.25 -17.27
CA ALA A 3 -10.69 -17.96 -16.58
C ALA A 3 -10.32 -16.92 -17.65
N SER A 4 -11.27 -16.04 -17.97
CA SER A 4 -11.10 -14.95 -18.91
C SER A 4 -9.93 -14.08 -18.47
N GLY A 5 -8.88 -14.06 -19.28
CA GLY A 5 -7.78 -13.13 -19.15
C GLY A 5 -8.29 -11.70 -19.32
N SER A 6 -8.49 -11.01 -18.21
CA SER A 6 -8.26 -9.58 -18.15
C SER A 6 -6.85 -9.42 -17.59
N ASP A 7 -5.86 -9.54 -18.47
CA ASP A 7 -4.53 -9.01 -18.23
C ASP A 7 -4.69 -7.50 -18.06
N VAL A 8 -4.91 -7.06 -16.81
CA VAL A 8 -4.81 -5.66 -16.45
C VAL A 8 -3.35 -5.30 -16.62
N ASN A 9 -3.12 -4.61 -17.74
CA ASN A 9 -1.87 -4.03 -18.17
C ASN A 9 -1.53 -2.85 -17.24
N ALA A 10 -1.38 -3.13 -15.94
CA ALA A 10 -0.85 -2.18 -14.98
C ALA A 10 0.61 -1.95 -15.39
N SER A 11 0.84 -0.84 -16.09
CA SER A 11 2.18 -0.37 -16.42
C SER A 11 2.82 0.09 -15.11
N TYR A 12 3.34 -0.87 -14.36
CA TYR A 12 4.08 -0.64 -13.14
C TYR A 12 5.34 0.15 -13.51
N ASN A 13 5.32 1.46 -13.28
CA ASN A 13 6.48 2.33 -13.45
C ASN A 13 7.44 2.16 -12.25
N ILE A 14 7.73 0.89 -11.93
CA ILE A 14 8.58 0.50 -10.81
C ILE A 14 10.02 0.55 -11.30
N LYS A 15 10.82 1.42 -10.67
CA LYS A 15 12.25 1.52 -10.95
C LYS A 15 12.91 0.16 -10.70
N HIS A 16 13.40 -0.47 -11.75
CA HIS A 16 14.10 -1.74 -11.69
C HIS A 16 15.51 -1.64 -12.31
N LEU A 17 16.41 -2.51 -11.85
CA LEU A 17 17.80 -2.56 -12.33
C LEU A 17 17.99 -3.32 -13.65
N LEU A 18 16.91 -3.86 -14.23
CA LEU A 18 16.98 -4.69 -15.43
C LEU A 18 17.12 -3.84 -16.70
N LYS A 19 17.76 -4.43 -17.72
CA LYS A 19 18.08 -3.75 -18.99
C LYS A 19 16.86 -3.32 -19.80
N SER A 20 15.69 -3.90 -19.54
CA SER A 20 14.44 -3.53 -20.21
C SER A 20 13.22 -3.93 -19.40
N ASP A 21 12.13 -3.20 -19.59
CA ASP A 21 10.83 -3.47 -18.98
C ASP A 21 10.28 -4.83 -19.45
N ALA A 22 10.58 -5.22 -20.70
CA ALA A 22 10.21 -6.53 -21.24
C ALA A 22 10.87 -7.68 -20.45
N LEU A 23 12.13 -7.53 -20.05
CA LEU A 23 12.82 -8.54 -19.23
C LEU A 23 12.27 -8.56 -17.81
N TYR A 24 11.97 -7.40 -17.23
CA TYR A 24 11.31 -7.30 -15.93
C TYR A 24 9.95 -8.01 -15.95
N LYS A 25 9.11 -7.69 -16.93
CA LYS A 25 7.79 -8.30 -17.10
C LYS A 25 7.87 -9.80 -17.35
N TYR A 26 8.82 -10.26 -18.18
CA TYR A 26 9.05 -11.69 -18.39
C TYR A 26 9.35 -12.43 -17.07
N ILE A 27 10.24 -11.89 -16.23
CA ILE A 27 10.58 -12.50 -14.94
C ILE A 27 9.35 -12.54 -14.03
N LEU A 28 8.62 -11.43 -13.93
CA LEU A 28 7.41 -11.36 -13.11
C LEU A 28 6.37 -12.40 -13.54
N ASP A 29 6.02 -12.42 -14.82
CA ASP A 29 4.94 -13.24 -15.36
C ASP A 29 5.29 -14.74 -15.37
N THR A 30 6.57 -15.10 -15.54
CA THR A 30 6.97 -16.52 -15.67
C THR A 30 7.47 -17.15 -14.36
N THR A 31 8.00 -16.35 -13.43
CA THR A 31 8.67 -16.88 -12.23
C THR A 31 8.13 -16.37 -10.91
N VAL A 32 7.62 -15.13 -10.85
CA VAL A 32 7.17 -14.49 -9.60
C VAL A 32 5.67 -14.69 -9.42
N PHE A 33 4.83 -14.15 -10.31
CA PHE A 33 3.36 -14.18 -10.16
C PHE A 33 2.76 -15.59 -10.13
N PRO A 34 3.28 -16.60 -10.88
CA PRO A 34 2.79 -17.98 -10.75
C PRO A 34 3.07 -18.61 -9.38
N ARG A 35 4.04 -18.06 -8.63
CA ARG A 35 4.45 -18.55 -7.30
C ARG A 35 4.02 -17.61 -6.17
N GLU A 36 3.42 -16.48 -6.50
CA GLU A 36 2.90 -15.51 -5.53
C GLU A 36 1.75 -16.14 -4.73
N PRO A 37 1.82 -16.11 -3.38
CA PRO A 37 0.71 -16.53 -2.53
C PRO A 37 -0.56 -15.75 -2.87
N GLU A 38 -1.71 -16.42 -2.84
CA GLU A 38 -3.00 -15.83 -3.23
C GLU A 38 -3.30 -14.53 -2.48
N CYS A 39 -3.09 -14.50 -1.17
CA CYS A 39 -3.29 -13.30 -0.35
C CYS A 39 -2.44 -12.09 -0.79
N MET A 40 -1.23 -12.31 -1.30
CA MET A 40 -0.34 -11.24 -1.76
C MET A 40 -0.74 -10.73 -3.13
N ARG A 41 -1.21 -11.62 -4.02
CA ARG A 41 -1.78 -11.25 -5.30
C ARG A 41 -2.99 -10.35 -5.11
N ASP A 42 -3.90 -10.74 -4.23
CA ASP A 42 -5.11 -9.98 -3.95
C ASP A 42 -4.79 -8.61 -3.35
N LEU A 43 -3.85 -8.56 -2.40
CA LEU A 43 -3.38 -7.29 -1.82
C LEU A 43 -2.81 -6.35 -2.89
N ARG A 44 -1.98 -6.87 -3.80
CA ARG A 44 -1.41 -6.09 -4.90
C ARG A 44 -2.49 -5.54 -5.83
N LEU A 45 -3.47 -6.38 -6.22
CA LEU A 45 -4.56 -5.96 -7.10
C LEU A 45 -5.50 -4.94 -6.43
N LEU A 46 -5.77 -5.08 -5.13
CA LEU A 46 -6.58 -4.11 -4.39
C LEU A 46 -5.85 -2.77 -4.24
N THR A 47 -4.55 -2.81 -3.94
CA THR A 47 -3.72 -1.59 -3.80
C THR A 47 -3.62 -0.83 -5.12
N ASP A 48 -3.55 -1.54 -6.24
CA ASP A 48 -3.53 -0.94 -7.58
C ASP A 48 -4.82 -0.16 -7.90
N ASN A 49 -5.94 -0.46 -7.22
CA ASN A 49 -7.19 0.31 -7.35
C ASN A 49 -7.33 1.43 -6.31
N HIS A 50 -6.46 1.47 -5.29
CA HIS A 50 -6.50 2.40 -4.16
C HIS A 50 -5.12 2.97 -3.85
N GLN A 51 -4.58 3.70 -4.82
CA GLN A 51 -3.14 3.92 -4.93
C GLN A 51 -2.56 5.04 -4.06
N ARG A 52 -3.31 5.87 -3.32
CA ARG A 52 -2.70 7.04 -2.66
C ARG A 52 -2.20 6.75 -1.25
N ASN A 53 -3.09 6.41 -0.32
CA ASN A 53 -2.76 6.24 1.08
C ASN A 53 -3.32 4.92 1.61
N THR A 54 -2.48 4.13 2.28
CA THR A 54 -2.87 2.87 2.91
C THR A 54 -2.45 2.83 4.37
N ILE A 55 -3.11 1.97 5.15
CA ILE A 55 -2.74 1.66 6.53
C ILE A 55 -2.46 0.16 6.59
N GLU A 56 -1.33 -0.21 7.18
CA GLU A 56 -0.97 -1.59 7.43
C GLU A 56 -0.84 -1.83 8.94
N VAL A 57 -1.60 -2.77 9.47
CA VAL A 57 -1.57 -3.17 10.88
C VAL A 57 -0.99 -4.57 10.98
N GLY A 58 0.09 -4.72 11.74
CA GLY A 58 0.86 -5.96 11.82
C GLY A 58 1.85 -6.05 10.67
N VAL A 59 2.96 -5.33 10.81
CA VAL A 59 4.03 -5.21 9.82
C VAL A 59 5.01 -6.38 9.91
N PHE A 60 5.31 -6.86 11.12
CA PHE A 60 6.40 -7.80 11.39
C PHE A 60 7.68 -7.38 10.66
N THR A 61 8.22 -8.21 9.76
CA THR A 61 9.42 -7.90 8.95
C THR A 61 9.12 -7.16 7.64
N GLY A 62 7.88 -6.76 7.38
CA GLY A 62 7.53 -5.82 6.32
C GLY A 62 7.45 -6.38 4.90
N TYR A 63 7.16 -7.68 4.72
CA TYR A 63 6.99 -8.26 3.38
C TYR A 63 5.75 -7.72 2.66
N SER A 64 4.59 -7.74 3.32
CA SER A 64 3.35 -7.11 2.83
C SER A 64 3.53 -5.61 2.63
N LEU A 65 4.12 -4.93 3.61
CA LEU A 65 4.45 -3.51 3.54
C LEU A 65 5.28 -3.14 2.32
N LEU A 66 6.32 -3.91 2.02
CA LEU A 66 7.16 -3.71 0.85
C LEU A 66 6.37 -3.89 -0.44
N ALA A 67 5.55 -4.94 -0.55
CA ALA A 67 4.71 -5.18 -1.72
C ALA A 67 3.73 -4.02 -1.95
N THR A 68 3.08 -3.53 -0.89
CA THR A 68 2.19 -2.37 -0.94
C THR A 68 2.95 -1.12 -1.39
N ALA A 69 4.07 -0.78 -0.74
CA ALA A 69 4.84 0.44 -1.03
C ALA A 69 5.43 0.49 -2.46
N LEU A 70 5.70 -0.67 -3.06
CA LEU A 70 6.15 -0.79 -4.46
C LEU A 70 5.06 -0.45 -5.48
N VAL A 71 3.78 -0.68 -5.14
CA VAL A 71 2.64 -0.43 -6.03
C VAL A 71 2.15 1.02 -5.93
N LEU A 72 2.31 1.65 -4.78
CA LEU A 72 1.95 3.05 -4.59
C LEU A 72 2.77 3.99 -5.53
N PRO A 73 2.21 5.13 -5.97
CA PRO A 73 2.93 6.19 -6.66
C PRO A 73 3.99 6.80 -5.75
N GLU A 74 4.85 7.67 -6.31
CA GLU A 74 5.99 8.24 -5.57
C GLU A 74 5.56 9.08 -4.36
N ASP A 75 4.42 9.75 -4.45
CA ASP A 75 3.81 10.55 -3.38
C ASP A 75 2.92 9.74 -2.43
N GLY A 76 2.71 8.44 -2.71
CA GLY A 76 1.87 7.58 -1.88
C GLY A 76 2.49 7.28 -0.52
N LYS A 77 1.63 7.04 0.48
CA LYS A 77 2.05 6.79 1.86
C LYS A 77 1.41 5.52 2.44
N VAL A 78 2.19 4.80 3.24
CA VAL A 78 1.71 3.71 4.10
C VAL A 78 1.95 4.10 5.55
N VAL A 79 0.87 4.20 6.33
CA VAL A 79 1.00 4.24 7.79
C VAL A 79 1.11 2.79 8.27
N ALA A 80 2.30 2.41 8.74
CA ALA A 80 2.64 1.05 9.12
C ALA A 80 2.68 0.95 10.64
N ILE A 81 1.84 0.11 11.23
CA ILE A 81 1.67 0.01 12.68
C ILE A 81 2.03 -1.40 13.15
N ASP A 82 2.97 -1.48 14.10
CA ASP A 82 3.31 -2.74 14.76
C ASP A 82 3.70 -2.51 16.22
N VAL A 83 3.54 -3.54 17.06
CA VAL A 83 3.91 -3.52 18.46
C VAL A 83 5.41 -3.69 18.69
N ASN A 84 6.15 -4.23 17.71
CA ASN A 84 7.58 -4.52 17.84
C ASN A 84 8.41 -3.89 16.72
N ARG A 85 9.08 -2.76 17.02
CA ARG A 85 9.98 -2.11 16.07
C ARG A 85 11.17 -2.98 15.64
N LYS A 86 11.64 -3.89 16.50
CA LYS A 86 12.84 -4.71 16.19
C LYS A 86 12.61 -5.63 14.99
N ASP A 87 11.40 -6.17 14.85
CA ASP A 87 11.07 -7.04 13.71
C ASP A 87 11.03 -6.22 12.42
N PHE A 88 10.47 -5.01 12.47
CA PHE A 88 10.45 -4.09 11.33
C PHE A 88 11.86 -3.68 10.90
N GLU A 89 12.76 -3.44 11.85
CA GLU A 89 14.16 -3.08 11.58
C GLU A 89 14.93 -4.19 10.84
N LEU A 90 14.53 -5.47 10.96
CA LEU A 90 15.10 -6.55 10.15
C LEU A 90 14.75 -6.43 8.65
N GLY A 91 13.54 -5.93 8.35
CA GLY A 91 13.05 -5.73 7.00
C GLY A 91 13.44 -4.40 6.36
N LEU A 92 13.64 -3.37 7.20
CA LEU A 92 13.89 -2.00 6.77
C LEU A 92 15.04 -1.85 5.73
N PRO A 93 16.18 -2.57 5.83
CA PRO A 93 17.23 -2.50 4.82
C PRO A 93 16.76 -2.90 3.41
N PHE A 94 15.79 -3.82 3.29
CA PHE A 94 15.23 -4.22 1.99
C PHE A 94 14.29 -3.15 1.44
N ILE A 95 13.48 -2.53 2.32
CA ILE A 95 12.61 -1.40 1.97
C ILE A 95 13.43 -0.19 1.51
N GLN A 96 14.55 0.09 2.18
CA GLN A 96 15.51 1.13 1.79
C GLN A 96 16.17 0.84 0.44
N LYS A 97 16.64 -0.40 0.24
CA LYS A 97 17.24 -0.84 -1.04
C LYS A 97 16.25 -0.77 -2.21
N ALA A 98 14.97 -1.03 -1.95
CA ALA A 98 13.90 -0.87 -2.93
C ALA A 98 13.56 0.60 -3.23
N GLY A 99 14.12 1.55 -2.49
CA GLY A 99 13.94 2.99 -2.72
C GLY A 99 12.60 3.55 -2.24
N VAL A 100 11.77 2.74 -1.58
CA VAL A 100 10.39 3.12 -1.18
C VAL A 100 10.26 3.43 0.32
N ALA A 101 11.36 3.45 1.07
CA ALA A 101 11.32 3.77 2.51
C ALA A 101 10.70 5.13 2.82
N HIS A 102 10.83 6.10 1.91
CA HIS A 102 10.21 7.43 2.05
C HIS A 102 8.68 7.40 2.04
N LYS A 103 8.06 6.30 1.59
CA LYS A 103 6.61 6.12 1.58
C LYS A 103 6.08 5.60 2.91
N VAL A 104 6.94 5.07 3.79
CA VAL A 104 6.55 4.39 5.02
C VAL A 104 6.62 5.34 6.21
N ASP A 105 5.49 5.55 6.88
CA ASP A 105 5.40 6.15 8.21
C ASP A 105 5.18 5.03 9.25
N PHE A 106 6.27 4.56 9.88
CA PHE A 106 6.20 3.46 10.85
C PHE A 106 5.94 3.97 12.27
N ARG A 107 4.85 3.49 12.86
CA ARG A 107 4.40 3.81 14.22
C ARG A 107 4.43 2.57 15.10
N GLU A 108 5.19 2.66 16.19
CA GLU A 108 5.29 1.58 17.16
C GLU A 108 4.18 1.71 18.20
N GLY A 109 3.48 0.62 18.51
CA GLY A 109 2.45 0.60 19.54
C GLY A 109 1.23 -0.23 19.15
N LYS A 110 0.15 -0.12 19.93
CA LYS A 110 -1.10 -0.80 19.63
C LYS A 110 -1.78 -0.12 18.45
N ALA A 111 -2.33 -0.94 17.57
CA ALA A 111 -3.07 -0.45 16.41
C ALA A 111 -4.20 0.52 16.78
N LEU A 112 -4.98 0.19 17.82
CA LEU A 112 -6.12 1.00 18.24
C LEU A 112 -5.72 2.43 18.63
N ASP A 113 -4.65 2.59 19.40
CA ASP A 113 -4.18 3.91 19.85
C ASP A 113 -3.84 4.81 18.65
N HIS A 114 -3.11 4.25 17.67
CA HIS A 114 -2.74 4.97 16.44
C HIS A 114 -3.93 5.24 15.51
N LEU A 115 -4.92 4.35 15.48
CA LEU A 115 -6.14 4.55 14.70
C LEU A 115 -7.01 5.66 15.30
N ASP A 116 -7.12 5.73 16.63
CA ASP A 116 -7.84 6.80 17.32
C ASP A 116 -7.18 8.18 17.06
N GLU A 117 -5.85 8.24 17.05
CA GLU A 117 -5.11 9.46 16.67
C GLU A 117 -5.39 9.91 15.23
N LEU A 118 -5.40 8.96 14.30
CA LEU A 118 -5.70 9.24 12.88
C LEU A 118 -7.14 9.72 12.70
N LEU A 119 -8.10 9.14 13.42
CA LEU A 119 -9.49 9.58 13.42
C LEU A 119 -9.64 10.98 14.00
N ALA A 120 -8.99 11.27 15.14
CA ALA A 120 -9.06 12.60 15.76
C ALA A 120 -8.45 13.70 14.87
N ALA A 121 -7.44 13.36 14.07
CA ALA A 121 -6.78 14.25 13.13
C ALA A 121 -7.59 14.50 11.84
N ASP A 122 -8.59 13.66 11.54
CA ASP A 122 -9.45 13.82 10.35
C ASP A 122 -10.45 14.97 10.55
N PRO A 123 -10.39 16.04 9.73
CA PRO A 123 -11.37 17.12 9.78
C PRO A 123 -12.81 16.65 9.60
N LEU A 124 -13.05 15.53 8.91
CA LEU A 124 -14.37 14.95 8.69
C LEU A 124 -14.91 14.23 9.93
N ALA A 125 -14.04 13.69 10.77
CA ALA A 125 -14.43 13.03 12.03
C ALA A 125 -14.84 14.04 13.12
N GLN A 126 -14.49 15.31 12.95
CA GLN A 126 -14.89 16.41 13.84
C GLN A 126 -16.27 17.01 13.49
N MET A 127 -16.92 16.55 12.40
CA MET A 127 -18.25 17.00 12.01
C MET A 127 -19.34 16.21 12.75
N SER A 128 -20.32 16.92 13.31
CA SER A 128 -21.47 16.28 13.97
C SER A 128 -22.36 15.53 12.97
N PRO A 129 -23.05 14.44 13.35
CA PRO A 129 -23.89 13.64 12.45
C PRO A 129 -24.98 14.42 11.71
N SER A 130 -25.32 15.63 12.17
CA SER A 130 -26.30 16.52 11.53
C SER A 130 -25.78 17.24 10.29
N GLN A 131 -24.48 17.20 9.99
CA GLN A 131 -23.87 17.85 8.82
C GLN A 131 -23.51 16.89 7.68
N ALA A 132 -23.66 15.58 7.87
CA ALA A 132 -23.23 14.54 6.94
C ALA A 132 -24.22 14.24 5.79
N THR A 133 -25.36 14.93 5.69
CA THR A 133 -26.39 14.66 4.67
C THR A 133 -26.29 15.51 3.42
N ASP A 134 -25.40 16.51 3.35
CA ASP A 134 -25.26 17.31 2.14
C ASP A 134 -24.32 16.62 1.14
N THR A 135 -24.93 15.91 0.19
CA THR A 135 -24.26 15.12 -0.85
C THR A 135 -23.38 15.98 -1.77
N SER A 136 -23.53 17.32 -1.72
CA SER A 136 -22.74 18.28 -2.49
C SER A 136 -21.28 18.42 -2.01
N THR A 137 -21.03 18.28 -0.71
CA THR A 137 -19.70 18.52 -0.12
C THR A 137 -18.79 17.28 -0.21
N ALA A 138 -19.36 16.08 -0.17
CA ALA A 138 -18.60 14.81 -0.22
C ALA A 138 -17.91 14.55 -1.58
N ALA A 139 -18.35 15.20 -2.65
CA ALA A 139 -17.79 15.03 -3.99
C ALA A 139 -16.54 15.90 -4.24
N GLN A 140 -16.39 17.05 -3.56
CA GLN A 140 -15.28 17.98 -3.83
C GLN A 140 -13.98 17.64 -3.09
N VAL A 141 -14.04 16.86 -2.01
CA VAL A 141 -12.86 16.62 -1.13
C VAL A 141 -12.17 15.29 -1.42
N LYS A 142 -12.73 14.43 -2.27
CA LYS A 142 -12.18 13.10 -2.59
C LYS A 142 -11.13 13.09 -3.71
N ILE A 143 -10.73 14.28 -4.19
CA ILE A 143 -9.73 14.49 -5.24
C ILE A 143 -8.80 15.62 -4.77
N GLY A 144 -7.92 15.28 -3.84
CA GLY A 144 -6.84 16.13 -3.35
C GLY A 144 -5.70 15.26 -2.89
#